data_AF-A0A7I9YLK9-F1
#
_entry.id   AF-A0A7I9YLK9-F1
#
_cell.length_a   1.000
_cell.length_b   1.000
_cell.length_c   1.000
_cell.angle_alpha   90.00
_cell.angle_beta   90.00
_cell.angle_gamma   90.00
#
_symmetry.space_group_name_H-M   'P 1'
#
loop_
_entity.id
_entity.type
_entity.pdbx_description
1 polymer ?
#
loop_
_entity_poly.entity_id
_entity_poly.type
_entity_poly.pdbx_seq_one_letter_code
_entity_poly.pdbx_strand_id
1 'polypeptide(L)'
;MLLAANADGKEIAGRLAARIGSGLLVDVVDVKEGGKGIHSIFGGAFTVEAQVNGDTPVITVRAGSIEAEPSEGAGEVVNVDVPEPAENATKITAREPAVAGDRPELTEATVVVSGGRGVGSAENFKVVEDLADSLGAAVGASRAAVDSGYYPGQFQVGQTGKTVSPQLYIALGISGAIQHRAGMQTSKTIVAVNKDEEAPIFEIADFGVVGDLFKVAPQLTEGIKARKG
;
A
#
# COMPACT_ATOMS: atom_id res chain seq x y z
N MET A 1 16.13 -9.68 11.53
CA MET A 1 15.44 -10.42 10.46
C MET A 1 14.34 -9.53 9.90
N LEU A 2 14.30 -9.36 8.59
CA LEU A 2 13.28 -8.54 7.91
C LEU A 2 12.34 -9.45 7.12
N LEU A 3 11.03 -9.20 7.22
CA LEU A 3 9.99 -9.85 6.43
C LEU A 3 9.06 -8.78 5.84
N ALA A 4 8.33 -9.10 4.77
CA ALA A 4 7.29 -8.21 4.27
C ALA A 4 6.09 -8.16 5.24
N ALA A 5 5.47 -7.00 5.42
CA ALA A 5 4.30 -6.82 6.28
C ALA A 5 2.97 -7.18 5.58
N ASN A 6 2.99 -8.19 4.70
CA ASN A 6 1.79 -8.77 4.10
C ASN A 6 1.15 -9.82 5.05
N ALA A 7 0.05 -10.45 4.62
CA ALA A 7 -0.68 -11.40 5.46
C ALA A 7 0.22 -12.55 5.97
N ASP A 8 0.94 -13.19 5.06
CA ASP A 8 1.82 -14.31 5.38
C ASP A 8 3.02 -13.86 6.23
N GLY A 9 3.69 -12.77 5.84
CA GLY A 9 4.87 -12.29 6.55
C GLY A 9 4.57 -11.82 7.98
N LYS A 10 3.39 -11.27 8.24
CA LYS A 10 2.92 -10.95 9.60
C LYS A 10 2.68 -12.20 10.45
N GLU A 11 2.08 -13.25 9.88
CA GLU A 11 1.86 -14.53 10.56
C GLU A 11 3.19 -15.21 10.88
N ILE A 12 4.06 -15.35 9.87
CA ILE A 12 5.38 -15.99 9.98
C ILE A 12 6.23 -15.25 11.01
N ALA A 13 6.28 -13.92 10.96
CA ALA A 13 7.08 -13.12 11.88
C ALA A 13 6.61 -13.27 13.34
N GLY A 14 5.29 -13.28 13.57
CA GLY A 14 4.71 -13.54 14.89
C GLY A 14 5.16 -14.88 15.45
N ARG A 15 5.02 -15.93 14.66
CA ARG A 15 5.39 -17.29 15.07
C ARG A 15 6.90 -17.44 15.27
N LEU A 16 7.70 -16.84 14.40
CA LEU A 16 9.16 -16.85 14.47
C LEU A 16 9.66 -16.15 15.74
N ALA A 17 9.18 -14.93 16.01
CA ALA A 17 9.56 -14.15 17.18
C ALA A 17 9.26 -14.91 18.48
N ALA A 18 8.07 -15.51 18.58
CA ALA A 18 7.70 -16.34 19.72
C ALA A 18 8.59 -17.58 19.87
N ARG A 19 8.93 -18.27 18.76
CA ARG A 19 9.76 -19.48 18.77
C ARG A 19 11.19 -19.22 19.22
N ILE A 20 11.77 -18.08 18.84
CA ILE A 20 13.16 -17.72 19.18
C ILE A 20 13.27 -16.87 20.44
N GLY A 21 12.14 -16.51 21.08
CA GLY A 21 12.12 -15.66 22.27
C GLY A 21 12.57 -14.22 22.01
N SER A 22 12.30 -13.68 20.83
CA SER A 22 12.70 -12.32 20.45
C SER A 22 11.52 -11.34 20.39
N GLY A 23 11.82 -10.05 20.42
CA GLY A 23 10.84 -9.00 20.16
C GLY A 23 10.47 -8.88 18.68
N LEU A 24 9.26 -8.38 18.43
CA LEU A 24 8.67 -8.19 17.11
C LEU A 24 8.28 -6.73 16.90
N LEU A 25 8.77 -6.12 15.82
CA LEU A 25 8.30 -4.82 15.33
C LEU A 25 7.44 -5.06 14.09
N VAL A 26 6.14 -4.83 14.20
CA VAL A 26 5.18 -5.11 13.12
C VAL A 26 4.89 -3.85 12.29
N ASP A 27 4.88 -4.01 10.97
CA ASP A 27 4.43 -3.00 9.99
C ASP A 27 5.19 -1.67 10.11
N VAL A 28 6.51 -1.77 10.26
CA VAL A 28 7.38 -0.58 10.27
C VAL A 28 7.40 0.04 8.88
N VAL A 29 7.49 1.37 8.84
CA VAL A 29 7.63 2.13 7.58
C VAL A 29 9.09 2.41 7.24
N ASP A 30 10.00 2.30 8.20
CA ASP A 30 11.44 2.47 8.00
C ASP A 30 12.22 1.67 9.07
N VAL A 31 13.49 1.37 8.79
CA VAL A 31 14.41 0.65 9.69
C VAL A 31 15.73 1.42 9.77
N LYS A 32 16.02 1.97 10.96
CA LYS A 32 17.27 2.68 11.23
C LYS A 32 18.37 1.72 11.68
N GLU A 33 19.60 2.25 11.69
CA GLU A 33 20.78 1.60 12.25
C GLU A 33 20.51 1.02 13.65
N GLY A 34 21.07 -0.16 13.91
CA GLY A 34 20.83 -0.91 15.15
C GLY A 34 19.49 -1.65 15.20
N GLY A 35 18.79 -1.77 14.08
CA GLY A 35 17.54 -2.54 13.97
C GLY A 35 16.34 -1.84 14.63
N LYS A 36 16.37 -0.51 14.70
CA LYS A 36 15.27 0.28 15.25
C LYS A 36 14.19 0.48 14.19
N GLY A 37 12.98 0.05 14.49
CA GLY A 37 11.83 0.22 13.61
C GLY A 37 11.17 1.58 13.80
N ILE A 38 10.81 2.21 12.70
CA ILE A 38 9.98 3.41 12.70
C ILE A 38 8.54 2.99 12.37
N HIS A 39 7.63 3.24 13.29
CA HIS A 39 6.22 2.92 13.14
C HIS A 39 5.40 4.17 12.84
N SER A 40 4.46 4.03 11.89
CA SER A 40 3.37 4.98 11.70
C SER A 40 2.12 4.41 12.39
N ILE A 41 1.76 4.94 13.56
CA ILE A 41 0.67 4.43 14.41
C ILE A 41 -0.51 5.39 14.51
N PHE A 42 -1.63 4.92 15.07
CA PHE A 42 -2.89 5.66 15.17
C PHE A 42 -3.35 6.24 13.83
N GLY A 43 -3.27 5.42 12.78
CA GLY A 43 -3.61 5.84 11.42
C GLY A 43 -2.75 7.00 10.96
N GLY A 44 -1.43 6.93 11.20
CA GLY A 44 -0.43 7.90 10.74
C GLY A 44 -0.31 9.17 11.57
N ALA A 45 -1.14 9.36 12.61
CA ALA A 45 -1.09 10.54 13.46
C ALA A 45 0.23 10.66 14.26
N PHE A 46 0.90 9.54 14.53
CA PHE A 46 2.17 9.53 15.27
C PHE A 46 3.21 8.66 14.56
N THR A 47 4.44 9.18 14.57
CA THR A 47 5.64 8.41 14.22
C THR A 47 6.37 8.04 15.50
N VAL A 48 6.64 6.75 15.70
CA VAL A 48 7.31 6.22 16.89
C VAL A 48 8.54 5.42 16.48
N GLU A 49 9.67 5.71 17.10
CA GLU A 49 10.87 4.87 17.03
C GLU A 49 10.80 3.81 18.14
N ALA A 50 10.95 2.54 17.76
CA ALA A 50 10.93 1.41 18.67
C ALA A 50 12.13 0.50 18.45
N GLN A 51 12.63 -0.09 19.54
CA GLN A 51 13.70 -1.08 19.51
C GLN A 51 13.29 -2.26 20.37
N VAL A 52 13.62 -3.47 19.92
CA VAL A 52 13.42 -4.67 20.74
C VAL A 52 14.56 -4.81 21.74
N ASN A 53 14.28 -5.46 22.86
CA ASN A 53 15.31 -5.93 23.77
C ASN A 53 15.78 -7.33 23.30
N GLY A 54 17.05 -7.47 22.91
CA GLY A 54 17.65 -8.73 22.47
C GLY A 54 18.41 -8.63 21.15
N ASP A 55 19.15 -9.67 20.80
CA ASP A 55 20.18 -9.62 19.75
C ASP A 55 19.65 -9.86 18.33
N THR A 56 18.41 -10.34 18.19
CA THR A 56 17.85 -10.73 16.87
C THR A 56 16.44 -10.18 16.68
N PRO A 57 16.27 -8.87 16.40
CA PRO A 57 14.94 -8.31 16.12
C PRO A 57 14.26 -9.01 14.95
N VAL A 58 12.98 -9.37 15.12
CA VAL A 58 12.10 -9.72 14.01
C VAL A 58 11.31 -8.48 13.63
N ILE A 59 11.37 -8.08 12.37
CA ILE A 59 10.77 -6.84 11.88
C ILE A 59 9.98 -7.15 10.62
N THR A 60 8.72 -6.72 10.56
CA THR A 60 7.95 -6.72 9.31
C THR A 60 7.88 -5.31 8.74
N VAL A 61 8.28 -5.16 7.49
CA VAL A 61 8.40 -3.87 6.79
C VAL A 61 7.22 -3.70 5.83
N ARG A 62 6.57 -2.54 5.89
CA ARG A 62 5.48 -2.18 4.98
C ARG A 62 5.96 -2.18 3.54
N ALA A 63 5.23 -2.87 2.66
CA ALA A 63 5.57 -2.89 1.24
C ALA A 63 5.55 -1.46 0.66
N GLY A 64 6.59 -1.14 -0.12
CA GLY A 64 6.75 0.17 -0.77
C GLY A 64 7.24 1.31 0.13
N SER A 65 7.39 1.10 1.45
CA SER A 65 7.78 2.19 2.36
C SER A 65 9.28 2.50 2.35
N ILE A 66 10.11 1.54 1.95
CA ILE A 66 11.57 1.70 1.80
C ILE A 66 11.93 1.57 0.32
N GLU A 67 12.73 2.51 -0.19
CA GLU A 67 13.24 2.48 -1.55
C GLU A 67 14.39 1.48 -1.65
N ALA A 68 14.33 0.59 -2.65
CA ALA A 68 15.39 -0.39 -2.88
C ALA A 68 16.60 0.28 -3.54
N GLU A 69 17.77 0.17 -2.91
CA GLU A 69 19.01 0.63 -3.51
C GLU A 69 19.70 -0.52 -4.24
N PRO A 70 20.05 -0.36 -5.54
CA PRO A 70 20.84 -1.35 -6.25
C PRO A 70 22.21 -1.50 -5.59
N SER A 71 22.60 -2.74 -5.31
CA SER A 71 23.91 -3.06 -4.76
C SER A 71 24.51 -4.21 -5.55
N GLU A 72 25.75 -4.03 -6.03
CA GLU A 72 26.51 -5.12 -6.61
C GLU A 72 26.94 -6.07 -5.49
N GLY A 73 26.41 -7.29 -5.50
CA GLY A 73 26.72 -8.29 -4.49
C GLY A 73 27.13 -9.62 -5.13
N ALA A 74 28.30 -10.12 -4.77
CA ALA A 74 28.64 -11.53 -4.94
C ALA A 74 28.01 -12.29 -3.75
N GLY A 75 26.83 -12.89 -3.97
CA GLY A 75 26.18 -13.75 -2.99
C GLY A 75 26.73 -15.17 -3.02
N GLU A 76 26.83 -15.81 -1.86
CA GLU A 76 27.04 -17.25 -1.75
C GLU A 76 25.70 -17.97 -1.66
N VAL A 77 25.52 -19.03 -2.44
CA VAL A 77 24.35 -19.91 -2.33
C VAL A 77 24.63 -20.95 -1.25
N VAL A 78 23.98 -20.81 -0.10
CA VAL A 78 24.03 -21.79 1.00
C VAL A 78 22.76 -22.62 0.99
N ASN A 79 22.89 -23.93 0.78
CA ASN A 79 21.76 -24.85 0.90
C ASN A 79 21.50 -25.17 2.38
N VAL A 80 20.23 -25.08 2.78
CA VAL A 80 19.79 -25.39 4.14
C VAL A 80 18.74 -26.49 4.07
N ASP A 81 18.97 -27.59 4.77
CA ASP A 81 18.00 -28.67 4.88
C ASP A 81 16.84 -28.25 5.79
N VAL A 82 15.61 -28.35 5.28
CA VAL A 82 14.39 -28.05 6.03
C VAL A 82 13.74 -29.38 6.43
N PRO A 83 13.44 -29.60 7.72
CA PRO A 83 12.80 -30.84 8.15
C PRO A 83 11.38 -30.97 7.60
N GLU A 84 10.93 -32.21 7.42
CA GLU A 84 9.55 -32.52 7.04
C GLU A 84 8.54 -31.87 8.01
N PRO A 85 7.40 -31.36 7.51
CA PRO A 85 6.34 -30.85 8.36
C PRO A 85 5.86 -31.91 9.36
N ALA A 86 5.54 -31.49 10.58
CA ALA A 86 4.95 -32.39 11.58
C ALA A 86 3.62 -32.99 11.09
N GLU A 87 3.27 -34.19 11.55
CA GLU A 87 2.04 -34.89 11.11
C GLU A 87 0.75 -34.07 11.33
N ASN A 88 0.74 -33.23 12.36
CA ASN A 88 -0.35 -32.34 12.73
C ASN A 88 -0.24 -30.94 12.10
N ALA A 89 0.63 -30.73 11.12
CA ALA A 89 0.73 -29.46 10.42
C ALA A 89 -0.56 -29.14 9.65
N THR A 90 -0.85 -27.84 9.52
CA THR A 90 -1.99 -27.35 8.74
C THR A 90 -1.89 -27.83 7.29
N LYS A 91 -2.98 -28.41 6.77
CA LYS A 91 -3.08 -28.86 5.38
C LYS A 91 -3.95 -27.91 4.58
N ILE A 92 -3.45 -27.47 3.44
CA ILE A 92 -4.25 -26.73 2.45
C ILE A 92 -5.09 -27.77 1.69
N THR A 93 -6.41 -27.75 1.86
CA THR A 93 -7.34 -28.69 1.21
C THR A 93 -7.83 -28.20 -0.14
N ALA A 94 -7.85 -26.88 -0.36
CA ALA A 94 -8.17 -26.24 -1.62
C ALA A 94 -7.50 -24.87 -1.68
N ARG A 95 -7.23 -24.37 -2.90
CA ARG A 95 -6.81 -23.00 -3.16
C ARG A 95 -7.58 -22.50 -4.37
N GLU A 96 -8.37 -21.46 -4.17
CA GLU A 96 -8.97 -20.71 -5.26
C GLU A 96 -8.11 -19.47 -5.48
N PRO A 97 -7.48 -19.30 -6.66
CA PRO A 97 -6.83 -18.05 -6.98
C PRO A 97 -7.87 -16.93 -6.92
N ALA A 98 -7.53 -15.80 -6.30
CA ALA A 98 -8.27 -14.59 -6.57
C ALA A 98 -8.27 -14.38 -8.09
N VAL A 99 -9.39 -13.97 -8.68
CA VAL A 99 -9.46 -13.63 -10.10
C VAL A 99 -8.47 -12.48 -10.31
N ALA A 100 -7.28 -12.81 -10.80
CA ALA A 100 -6.24 -11.84 -11.09
C ALA A 100 -6.79 -10.96 -12.22
N GLY A 101 -7.05 -9.69 -11.91
CA GLY A 101 -7.17 -8.69 -12.96
C GLY A 101 -5.80 -8.42 -13.56
N ASP A 102 -5.76 -7.72 -14.68
CA ASP A 102 -4.51 -7.31 -15.34
C ASP A 102 -3.68 -6.28 -14.54
N ARG A 103 -4.13 -5.91 -13.33
CA ARG A 103 -3.58 -4.82 -12.52
C ARG A 103 -2.89 -5.35 -11.25
N PRO A 104 -1.84 -4.67 -10.77
CA PRO A 104 -1.16 -5.05 -9.53
C PRO A 104 -2.11 -5.13 -8.32
N GLU A 105 -1.74 -5.94 -7.34
CA GLU A 105 -2.42 -6.00 -6.04
C GLU A 105 -2.18 -4.69 -5.27
N LEU A 106 -3.23 -4.15 -4.64
CA LEU A 106 -3.25 -2.80 -4.08
C LEU A 106 -2.22 -2.55 -2.97
N THR A 107 -1.90 -3.54 -2.13
CA THR A 107 -0.93 -3.43 -1.04
C THR A 107 0.52 -3.58 -1.50
N GLU A 108 0.73 -4.12 -2.69
CA GLU A 108 2.06 -4.35 -3.28
C GLU A 108 2.39 -3.35 -4.40
N ALA A 109 1.40 -2.56 -4.85
CA ALA A 109 1.55 -1.63 -5.95
C ALA A 109 2.49 -0.46 -5.62
N THR A 110 3.41 -0.18 -6.53
CA THR A 110 4.30 0.99 -6.47
C THR A 110 3.57 2.29 -6.82
N VAL A 111 2.50 2.20 -7.61
CA VAL A 111 1.62 3.32 -7.96
C VAL A 111 0.18 2.91 -7.71
N VAL A 112 -0.60 3.79 -7.07
CA VAL A 112 -2.03 3.61 -6.85
C VAL A 112 -2.78 4.81 -7.39
N VAL A 113 -3.77 4.56 -8.25
CA VAL A 113 -4.72 5.58 -8.71
C VAL A 113 -6.06 5.25 -8.06
N SER A 114 -6.54 6.15 -7.20
CA SER A 114 -7.73 5.91 -6.39
C SER A 114 -8.86 6.87 -6.70
N GLY A 115 -10.06 6.31 -6.90
CA GLY A 115 -11.29 7.07 -7.10
C GLY A 115 -12.08 7.28 -5.80
N GLY A 116 -12.70 8.45 -5.67
CA GLY A 116 -13.62 8.77 -4.57
C GLY A 116 -15.06 8.96 -4.99
N ARG A 117 -15.88 9.48 -4.07
CA ARG A 117 -17.29 9.81 -4.36
C ARG A 117 -17.42 10.84 -5.49
N GLY A 118 -16.43 11.70 -5.69
CA GLY A 118 -16.42 12.68 -6.79
C GLY A 118 -16.47 12.05 -8.20
N VAL A 119 -16.19 10.76 -8.34
CA VAL A 119 -16.34 10.01 -9.60
C VAL A 119 -17.83 9.82 -9.98
N GLY A 120 -18.73 9.77 -9.00
CA GLY A 120 -20.18 9.86 -9.21
C GLY A 120 -20.89 8.60 -9.71
N SER A 121 -20.23 7.64 -10.36
CA SER A 121 -20.85 6.35 -10.75
C SER A 121 -19.82 5.25 -11.01
N ALA A 122 -20.30 4.01 -11.18
CA ALA A 122 -19.48 2.88 -11.58
C ALA A 122 -18.95 3.01 -13.02
N GLU A 123 -19.78 3.52 -13.94
CA GLU A 123 -19.40 3.72 -15.35
C GLU A 123 -18.30 4.77 -15.48
N ASN A 124 -18.40 5.84 -14.69
CA ASN A 124 -17.41 6.91 -14.66
C ASN A 124 -16.08 6.48 -14.03
N PHE A 125 -16.05 5.37 -13.28
CA PHE A 125 -14.82 4.85 -12.68
C PHE A 125 -13.76 4.47 -13.73
N LYS A 126 -14.17 4.30 -14.99
CA LYS A 126 -13.28 4.17 -16.15
C LYS A 126 -12.19 5.24 -16.19
N VAL A 127 -12.47 6.47 -15.75
CA VAL A 127 -11.45 7.54 -15.72
C VAL A 127 -10.28 7.24 -14.77
N VAL A 128 -10.55 6.53 -13.68
CA VAL A 128 -9.56 6.07 -12.69
C VAL A 128 -8.77 4.91 -13.28
N GLU A 129 -9.48 3.97 -13.91
CA GLU A 129 -8.92 2.79 -14.54
C GLU A 129 -7.99 3.14 -15.71
N ASP A 130 -8.42 3.99 -16.63
CA ASP A 130 -7.64 4.39 -17.81
C ASP A 130 -6.33 5.08 -17.40
N LEU A 131 -6.36 5.89 -16.34
CA LEU A 131 -5.15 6.51 -15.77
C LEU A 131 -4.26 5.46 -15.10
N ALA A 132 -4.83 4.54 -14.33
CA ALA A 132 -4.09 3.45 -13.70
C ALA A 132 -3.37 2.58 -14.74
N ASP A 133 -4.08 2.19 -15.79
CA ASP A 133 -3.57 1.36 -16.89
C ASP A 133 -2.43 2.08 -17.62
N SER A 134 -2.53 3.40 -17.81
CA SER A 134 -1.46 4.20 -18.42
C SER A 134 -0.17 4.20 -17.60
N LEU A 135 -0.24 3.94 -16.29
CA LEU A 135 0.88 3.90 -15.36
C LEU A 135 1.33 2.48 -15.02
N GLY A 136 0.55 1.45 -15.34
CA GLY A 136 0.74 0.10 -14.80
C GLY A 136 0.45 0.04 -13.29
N ALA A 137 -0.47 0.89 -12.82
CA ALA A 137 -0.80 1.10 -11.42
C ALA A 137 -1.95 0.19 -10.95
N ALA A 138 -2.07 0.00 -9.64
CA ALA A 138 -3.27 -0.56 -9.04
C ALA A 138 -4.38 0.49 -8.97
N VAL A 139 -5.63 0.01 -8.96
CA VAL A 139 -6.82 0.85 -8.77
C VAL A 139 -7.28 0.77 -7.32
N GLY A 140 -7.46 1.93 -6.70
CA GLY A 140 -8.04 2.07 -5.36
C GLY A 140 -9.42 2.71 -5.39
N ALA A 141 -10.19 2.54 -4.32
CA ALA A 141 -11.45 3.22 -4.11
C ALA A 141 -11.56 3.72 -2.67
N SER A 142 -12.15 4.90 -2.46
CA SER A 142 -12.53 5.31 -1.10
C SER A 142 -13.75 4.51 -0.63
N ARG A 143 -13.92 4.39 0.69
CA ARG A 143 -15.12 3.77 1.26
C ARG A 143 -16.42 4.38 0.72
N ALA A 144 -16.47 5.70 0.54
CA ALA A 144 -17.65 6.37 0.02
C ALA A 144 -17.99 5.93 -1.43
N ALA A 145 -16.98 5.62 -2.25
CA ALA A 145 -17.20 5.07 -3.59
C ALA A 145 -17.68 3.61 -3.52
N VAL A 146 -17.11 2.79 -2.64
CA VAL A 146 -17.51 1.40 -2.41
C VAL A 146 -18.95 1.32 -1.89
N ASP A 147 -19.29 2.08 -0.84
CA ASP A 147 -20.62 2.12 -0.24
C ASP A 147 -21.69 2.62 -1.23
N SER A 148 -21.28 3.42 -2.24
CA SER A 148 -22.15 3.88 -3.34
C SER A 148 -22.22 2.91 -4.51
N GLY A 149 -21.54 1.76 -4.44
CA GLY A 149 -21.51 0.75 -5.50
C GLY A 149 -20.66 1.11 -6.72
N TYR A 150 -19.76 2.10 -6.62
CA TYR A 150 -18.95 2.55 -7.77
C TYR A 150 -17.78 1.60 -8.07
N TYR A 151 -17.28 0.90 -7.05
CA TYR A 151 -16.18 -0.07 -7.22
C TYR A 151 -16.22 -1.16 -6.13
N PRO A 152 -15.69 -2.37 -6.37
CA PRO A 152 -15.73 -3.46 -5.40
C PRO A 152 -14.94 -3.17 -4.11
N GLY A 153 -15.45 -3.65 -2.97
CA GLY A 153 -14.85 -3.39 -1.66
C GLY A 153 -13.44 -3.94 -1.46
N GLN A 154 -12.99 -4.92 -2.27
CA GLN A 154 -11.62 -5.43 -2.22
C GLN A 154 -10.55 -4.40 -2.61
N PHE A 155 -10.97 -3.29 -3.25
CA PHE A 155 -10.11 -2.18 -3.64
C PHE A 155 -10.21 -0.99 -2.69
N GLN A 156 -10.94 -1.14 -1.57
CA GLN A 156 -11.11 -0.07 -0.60
C GLN A 156 -9.77 0.31 0.06
N VAL A 157 -9.41 1.58 -0.01
CA VAL A 157 -8.28 2.17 0.74
C VAL A 157 -8.82 2.89 1.97
N GLY A 158 -8.14 2.72 3.11
CA GLY A 158 -8.43 3.41 4.36
C GLY A 158 -8.35 2.51 5.59
N GLN A 159 -8.68 3.08 6.75
CA GLN A 159 -8.61 2.43 8.06
C GLN A 159 -9.37 1.10 8.14
N THR A 160 -10.52 1.01 7.48
CA THR A 160 -11.35 -0.22 7.42
C THR A 160 -11.17 -0.99 6.12
N GLY A 161 -10.22 -0.58 5.27
CA GLY A 161 -9.85 -1.24 4.02
C GLY A 161 -8.39 -1.66 4.04
N LYS A 162 -7.75 -1.57 2.88
CA LYS A 162 -6.32 -1.80 2.73
C LYS A 162 -5.54 -0.54 3.09
N THR A 163 -4.42 -0.74 3.78
CA THR A 163 -3.40 0.29 3.99
C THR A 163 -2.32 0.10 2.93
N VAL A 164 -1.96 1.19 2.25
CA VAL A 164 -1.02 1.21 1.13
C VAL A 164 0.07 2.25 1.38
N SER A 165 1.26 2.01 0.84
CA SER A 165 2.40 2.94 0.91
C SER A 165 3.13 3.05 -0.44
N PRO A 166 2.42 3.36 -1.54
CA PRO A 166 3.04 3.45 -2.85
C PRO A 166 4.05 4.60 -2.94
N GLN A 167 4.89 4.53 -3.96
CA GLN A 167 5.74 5.64 -4.37
C GLN A 167 4.90 6.82 -4.88
N LEU A 168 3.79 6.53 -5.56
CA LEU A 168 2.85 7.54 -6.05
C LEU A 168 1.40 7.14 -5.74
N TYR A 169 0.67 8.02 -5.08
CA TYR A 169 -0.77 7.91 -4.86
C TYR A 169 -1.50 9.06 -5.55
N ILE A 170 -2.39 8.75 -6.49
CA ILE A 170 -3.23 9.74 -7.17
C ILE A 170 -4.67 9.63 -6.66
N ALA A 171 -5.14 10.67 -5.98
CA ALA A 171 -6.48 10.76 -5.41
C ALA A 171 -7.41 11.57 -6.35
N LEU A 172 -8.35 10.89 -7.02
CA LEU A 172 -9.33 11.51 -7.92
C LEU A 172 -10.69 11.64 -7.23
N GLY A 173 -11.11 12.86 -6.91
CA GLY A 173 -12.42 13.13 -6.31
C GLY A 173 -12.59 12.55 -4.91
N ILE A 174 -11.50 12.47 -4.13
CA ILE A 174 -11.47 12.02 -2.74
C ILE A 174 -11.35 13.24 -1.83
N SER A 175 -12.21 13.34 -0.81
CA SER A 175 -12.18 14.47 0.13
C SER A 175 -11.03 14.41 1.13
N GLY A 176 -10.48 13.23 1.45
CA GLY A 176 -9.41 13.09 2.43
C GLY A 176 -9.91 12.98 3.87
N ALA A 177 -11.07 12.36 4.11
CA ALA A 177 -11.50 12.00 5.46
C ALA A 177 -10.39 11.25 6.22
N ILE A 178 -10.28 11.46 7.53
CA ILE A 178 -9.22 10.87 8.37
C ILE A 178 -9.10 9.36 8.17
N GLN A 179 -10.24 8.67 8.04
CA GLN A 179 -10.30 7.23 7.81
C GLN A 179 -9.67 6.83 6.47
N HIS A 180 -9.79 7.65 5.42
CA HIS A 180 -9.13 7.39 4.14
C HIS A 180 -7.63 7.64 4.25
N ARG A 181 -7.24 8.80 4.82
CA ARG A 181 -5.83 9.19 5.00
C ARG A 181 -5.05 8.17 5.83
N ALA A 182 -5.66 7.59 6.86
CA ALA A 182 -5.08 6.52 7.66
C ALA A 182 -4.53 5.35 6.84
N GLY A 183 -5.13 5.06 5.68
CA GLY A 183 -4.72 3.98 4.80
C GLY A 183 -3.77 4.37 3.67
N MET A 184 -3.40 5.64 3.49
CA MET A 184 -2.56 6.07 2.35
C MET A 184 -1.58 7.22 2.62
N GLN A 185 -1.64 7.89 3.76
CA GLN A 185 -0.81 9.08 4.00
C GLN A 185 0.69 8.77 4.11
N THR A 186 1.08 7.50 4.21
CA THR A 186 2.49 7.09 4.17
C THR A 186 3.01 6.89 2.74
N SER A 187 2.21 7.23 1.73
CA SER A 187 2.67 7.27 0.34
C SER A 187 3.78 8.31 0.19
N LYS A 188 4.78 8.03 -0.63
CA LYS A 188 5.94 8.93 -0.80
C LYS A 188 5.56 10.22 -1.54
N THR A 189 4.67 10.12 -2.52
CA THR A 189 4.13 11.28 -3.25
C THR A 189 2.62 11.15 -3.40
N ILE A 190 1.88 12.18 -3.01
CA ILE A 190 0.43 12.26 -3.05
C ILE A 190 0.02 13.38 -4.02
N VAL A 191 -0.69 12.99 -5.07
CA VAL A 191 -1.30 13.90 -6.04
C VAL A 191 -2.80 13.90 -5.81
N ALA A 192 -3.43 15.06 -5.62
CA ALA A 192 -4.86 15.19 -5.41
C ALA A 192 -5.53 16.02 -6.50
N VAL A 193 -6.66 15.53 -7.01
CA VAL A 193 -7.56 16.26 -7.91
C VAL A 193 -8.94 16.33 -7.28
N ASN A 194 -9.39 17.53 -6.94
CA ASN A 194 -10.70 17.75 -6.34
C ASN A 194 -11.31 19.07 -6.82
N LYS A 195 -12.63 19.15 -6.95
CA LYS A 195 -13.33 20.40 -7.30
C LYS A 195 -13.42 21.36 -6.12
N ASP A 196 -13.44 20.80 -4.91
CA ASP A 196 -13.51 21.54 -3.65
C ASP A 196 -12.11 21.92 -3.20
N GLU A 197 -11.77 23.20 -3.24
CA GLU A 197 -10.47 23.73 -2.83
C GLU A 197 -10.19 23.59 -1.33
N GLU A 198 -11.23 23.40 -0.52
CA GLU A 198 -11.13 23.20 0.93
C GLU A 198 -11.07 21.71 1.32
N ALA A 199 -10.98 20.80 0.34
CA ALA A 199 -10.94 19.37 0.60
C ALA A 199 -9.71 18.98 1.48
N PRO A 200 -9.91 18.30 2.63
CA PRO A 200 -8.83 17.90 3.55
C PRO A 200 -7.70 17.05 2.94
N ILE A 201 -7.91 16.45 1.77
CA ILE A 201 -6.85 15.72 1.06
C ILE A 201 -5.69 16.64 0.67
N PHE A 202 -5.95 17.93 0.42
CA PHE A 202 -4.92 18.89 0.07
C PHE A 202 -3.96 19.22 1.22
N GLU A 203 -4.35 18.97 2.47
CA GLU A 203 -3.48 19.12 3.64
C GLU A 203 -2.26 18.19 3.61
N ILE A 204 -2.37 17.06 2.90
CA ILE A 204 -1.32 16.03 2.81
C ILE A 204 -0.84 15.79 1.37
N ALA A 205 -1.34 16.55 0.39
CA ALA A 205 -0.97 16.37 -1.00
C ALA A 205 0.32 17.15 -1.30
N ASP A 206 1.28 16.49 -1.95
CA ASP A 206 2.47 17.15 -2.48
C ASP A 206 2.14 17.99 -3.72
N PHE A 207 1.16 17.51 -4.51
CA PHE A 207 0.64 18.23 -5.68
C PHE A 207 -0.89 18.23 -5.66
N GLY A 208 -1.49 19.41 -5.74
CA GLY A 208 -2.94 19.59 -5.77
C GLY A 208 -3.41 20.26 -7.05
N VAL A 209 -4.48 19.75 -7.66
CA VAL A 209 -5.20 20.41 -8.74
C VAL A 209 -6.65 20.63 -8.30
N VAL A 210 -7.02 21.90 -8.13
CA VAL A 210 -8.42 22.29 -7.95
C VAL A 210 -9.10 22.29 -9.31
N GLY A 211 -9.96 21.32 -9.57
CA GLY A 211 -10.58 21.17 -10.88
C GLY A 211 -11.43 19.92 -11.06
N ASP A 212 -12.01 19.81 -12.25
CA ASP A 212 -12.83 18.66 -12.62
C ASP A 212 -11.95 17.46 -12.98
N LEU A 213 -12.06 16.36 -12.22
CA LEU A 213 -11.34 15.12 -12.50
C LEU A 213 -11.58 14.59 -13.91
N PHE A 214 -12.78 14.81 -14.48
CA PHE A 214 -13.11 14.37 -15.85
C PHE A 214 -12.41 15.19 -16.94
N LYS A 215 -11.82 16.33 -16.58
CA LYS A 215 -10.97 17.13 -17.48
C LYS A 215 -9.50 16.90 -17.19
N VAL A 216 -9.14 16.82 -15.92
CA VAL A 216 -7.74 16.72 -15.47
C VAL A 216 -7.16 15.33 -15.70
N ALA A 217 -7.86 14.26 -15.29
CA ALA A 217 -7.33 12.91 -15.38
C ALA A 217 -7.08 12.47 -16.84
N PRO A 218 -7.96 12.74 -17.83
CA PRO A 218 -7.66 12.43 -19.23
C PRO A 218 -6.43 13.17 -19.78
N GLN A 219 -6.27 14.46 -19.47
CA GLN A 219 -5.08 15.24 -19.88
C GLN A 219 -3.80 14.68 -19.25
N LEU A 220 -3.87 14.27 -17.98
CA LEU A 220 -2.75 13.61 -17.31
C LEU A 220 -2.41 12.27 -17.99
N THR A 221 -3.42 11.45 -18.30
CA THR A 221 -3.25 10.18 -19.02
C THR A 221 -2.57 10.39 -20.38
N GLU A 222 -3.02 11.37 -21.18
CA GLU A 222 -2.39 11.72 -22.45
C GLU A 222 -0.95 12.18 -22.26
N GLY A 223 -0.71 13.06 -21.29
CA GLY A 223 0.63 13.56 -20.96
C GLY A 223 1.60 12.47 -20.50
N ILE A 224 1.11 11.43 -19.80
CA ILE A 224 1.89 10.26 -19.41
C ILE A 224 2.22 9.40 -20.63
N LYS A 225 1.21 9.09 -21.46
CA LYS A 225 1.39 8.29 -22.68
C LYS A 225 2.40 8.93 -23.63
N ALA A 226 2.34 10.25 -23.80
CA ALA A 226 3.26 10.99 -24.66
C ALA A 226 4.73 10.96 -24.19
N ARG A 227 4.98 10.71 -22.90
CA ARG A 227 6.33 10.65 -22.30
C ARG A 227 6.83 9.24 -22.04
N LYS A 228 6.00 8.21 -22.29
CA LYS A 228 6.33 6.79 -22.07
C LYS A 228 7.08 6.16 -23.26
N GLY A 229 7.31 6.90 -24.34
CA GLY A 229 8.20 6.54 -25.45
C GLY A 229 9.52 7.28 -25.39
#